data_AF-A0A4Y2SWZ7-F1
#
_entry.id   AF-A0A4Y2SWZ7-F1
#
_cell.length_a   1.000
_cell.length_b   1.000
_cell.length_c   1.000
_cell.angle_alpha   90.00
_cell.angle_beta   90.00
_cell.angle_gamma   90.00
#
_symmetry.space_group_name_H-M   'P 1'
#
loop_
_entity.id
_entity.type
_entity.pdbx_description
1 polymer ?
#
loop_
_entity_poly.entity_id
_entity_poly.type
_entity_poly.pdbx_seq_one_letter_code
_entity_poly.pdbx_strand_id
1 'polypeptide(L)'
;MDINNRLKSTLKGKITRLETYIETVKTETEIDIVELKVKLKNVTFLQKNIEELRGNYYAIPNVKEAEIVTIDEELNQMDERLEKLEAVRKEGRLASETRIVFDAGSHQNNDLSLNDCLWPGKNLNPNLLDLLIDLRLNKTAVCSDTKQAFLQICLAEEHKDAVRFLWSNEEPCVHKKPKLHVYRFSRVNFGVSSSPFLLAATIRHRIEKYKNDYPDTVLLLDKCFYVDDLISGGKDFEEALQLSQSAKNIMETAGMDLRKWISNDANLMEQWKKEKFDVYPVDKTVSLGVNTTKVLGLSWKTHEDYLKMDTRSLLEFVSIDKNTKRFILQAVGRIFDPLILFTHLSPSE
;
A
#
# COMPACT_ATOMS: atom_id res chain seq x y z
N MET A 1 -8.58 27.41 26.22
CA MET A 1 -8.40 28.43 25.17
C MET A 1 -8.62 27.72 23.83
N ASP A 2 -9.68 28.08 23.13
CA ASP A 2 -10.39 27.28 22.11
C ASP A 2 -9.53 26.60 21.03
N ILE A 3 -9.64 25.27 20.96
CA ILE A 3 -9.22 24.43 19.82
C ILE A 3 -9.90 24.91 18.52
N ASN A 4 -11.13 25.43 18.65
CA ASN A 4 -11.87 26.05 17.55
C ASN A 4 -11.20 27.30 16.97
N ASN A 5 -10.54 28.13 17.79
CA ASN A 5 -9.83 29.32 17.31
C ASN A 5 -8.52 28.96 16.60
N ARG A 6 -7.86 27.88 17.03
CA ARG A 6 -6.66 27.35 16.36
C ARG A 6 -7.00 26.77 15.00
N LEU A 7 -8.06 25.96 14.90
CA LEU A 7 -8.61 25.44 13.64
C LEU A 7 -9.07 26.56 12.69
N LYS A 8 -9.78 27.58 13.21
CA LYS A 8 -10.16 28.76 12.42
C LYS A 8 -8.95 29.53 11.89
N SER A 9 -7.91 29.71 12.70
CA SER A 9 -6.69 30.41 12.27
C SER A 9 -5.93 29.63 11.20
N THR A 10 -5.88 28.29 11.32
CA THR A 10 -5.21 27.41 10.36
C THR A 10 -5.98 27.35 9.04
N LEU A 11 -7.32 27.28 9.08
CA LEU A 11 -8.17 27.37 7.89
C LEU A 11 -8.06 28.74 7.22
N LYS A 12 -8.09 29.83 8.00
CA LYS A 12 -7.95 31.19 7.47
C LYS A 12 -6.58 31.40 6.82
N GLY A 13 -5.50 30.87 7.43
CA GLY A 13 -4.16 30.90 6.84
C GLY A 13 -4.02 30.06 5.56
N LYS A 14 -4.71 28.91 5.47
CA LYS A 14 -4.78 28.11 4.23
C LYS A 14 -5.59 28.80 3.14
N ILE A 15 -6.69 29.46 3.51
CA ILE A 15 -7.54 30.24 2.59
C ILE A 15 -6.77 31.44 2.05
N THR A 16 -6.12 32.23 2.91
CA THR A 16 -5.33 33.39 2.46
C THR A 16 -4.17 32.99 1.57
N ARG A 17 -3.49 31.86 1.83
CA ARG A 17 -2.45 31.33 0.92
C ARG A 17 -3.01 30.92 -0.44
N LEU A 18 -4.21 30.34 -0.48
CA LEU A 18 -4.90 30.00 -1.73
C LEU A 18 -5.37 31.25 -2.47
N GLU A 19 -5.85 32.26 -1.77
CA GLU A 19 -6.24 33.56 -2.34
C GLU A 19 -5.03 34.30 -2.93
N THR A 20 -3.90 34.34 -2.21
CA THR A 20 -2.64 34.91 -2.72
C THR A 20 -2.13 34.11 -3.92
N TYR A 21 -2.20 32.77 -3.88
CA TYR A 21 -1.83 31.91 -5.00
C TYR A 21 -2.71 32.16 -6.23
N ILE A 22 -4.03 32.30 -6.05
CA ILE A 22 -4.98 32.66 -7.11
C ILE A 22 -4.68 34.04 -7.70
N GLU A 23 -4.23 35.01 -6.91
CA GLU A 23 -3.81 36.33 -7.41
C GLU A 23 -2.49 36.29 -8.19
N THR A 24 -1.52 35.47 -7.77
CA THR A 24 -0.27 35.25 -8.53
C THR A 24 -0.45 34.37 -9.76
N VAL A 25 -1.44 33.46 -9.79
CA VAL A 25 -1.71 32.52 -10.90
C VAL A 25 -2.64 33.13 -11.96
N LYS A 26 -3.22 34.32 -11.72
CA LYS A 26 -3.93 35.08 -12.77
C LYS A 26 -3.08 35.35 -14.02
N THR A 27 -1.77 35.15 -13.97
CA THR A 27 -0.87 35.29 -15.11
C THR A 27 -0.57 33.99 -15.86
N GLU A 28 -0.91 32.80 -15.34
CA GLU A 28 -0.60 31.52 -15.99
C GLU A 28 -1.79 30.54 -15.98
N THR A 29 -2.27 30.27 -17.20
CA THR A 29 -3.10 29.15 -17.69
C THR A 29 -4.47 28.82 -17.06
N GLU A 30 -5.51 28.88 -17.90
CA GLU A 30 -6.94 28.65 -17.61
C GLU A 30 -7.32 27.24 -17.09
N ILE A 31 -6.44 26.24 -17.17
CA ILE A 31 -6.77 24.84 -16.89
C ILE A 31 -6.87 24.58 -15.37
N ASP A 32 -5.96 25.14 -14.56
CA ASP A 32 -5.94 24.92 -13.11
C ASP A 32 -7.11 25.61 -12.39
N ILE A 33 -7.59 26.73 -12.94
CA ILE A 33 -8.73 27.48 -12.39
C ILE A 33 -10.03 26.68 -12.50
N VAL A 34 -10.21 25.91 -13.58
CA VAL A 34 -11.41 25.08 -13.78
C VAL A 34 -11.40 23.91 -12.81
N GLU A 35 -10.26 23.22 -12.66
CA GLU A 35 -10.14 22.09 -11.74
C GLU A 35 -10.33 22.51 -10.27
N LEU A 36 -9.76 23.66 -9.88
CA LEU A 36 -9.92 24.22 -8.54
C LEU A 36 -11.35 24.68 -8.26
N LYS A 37 -12.06 25.24 -9.25
CA LYS A 37 -13.49 25.58 -9.13
C LYS A 37 -14.37 24.35 -8.95
N VAL A 38 -14.04 23.25 -9.63
CA VAL A 38 -14.74 21.97 -9.46
C VAL A 38 -14.51 21.42 -8.05
N LYS A 39 -13.25 21.39 -7.58
CA LYS A 39 -12.91 20.95 -6.21
C LYS A 39 -13.62 21.79 -5.14
N LEU A 40 -13.68 23.11 -5.31
CA LEU A 40 -14.38 24.01 -4.38
C LEU A 40 -15.90 23.78 -4.36
N LYS A 41 -16.50 23.55 -5.53
CA LYS A 41 -17.93 23.23 -5.64
C LYS A 41 -18.27 21.91 -4.96
N ASN A 42 -17.39 20.91 -5.07
CA ASN A 42 -17.55 19.60 -4.43
C ASN A 42 -17.45 19.69 -2.90
N VAL A 43 -16.51 20.48 -2.36
CA VAL A 43 -16.42 20.73 -0.91
C VAL A 43 -17.69 21.40 -0.39
N THR A 44 -18.24 22.36 -1.14
CA THR A 44 -19.46 23.07 -0.74
C THR A 44 -20.70 22.17 -0.79
N PHE A 45 -20.77 21.27 -1.78
CA PHE A 45 -21.83 20.26 -1.90
C PHE A 45 -21.78 19.25 -0.74
N LEU A 46 -20.59 18.74 -0.43
CA LEU A 46 -20.36 17.82 0.69
C LEU A 46 -20.76 18.41 2.05
N GLN A 47 -20.36 19.65 2.30
CA GLN A 47 -20.72 20.34 3.55
C GLN A 47 -22.23 20.50 3.73
N LYS A 48 -22.97 20.60 2.62
CA LYS A 48 -24.41 20.82 2.65
C LYS A 48 -25.21 19.52 2.81
N ASN A 49 -24.69 18.41 2.32
CA ASN A 49 -25.44 17.15 2.18
C ASN A 49 -24.92 16.01 3.07
N ILE A 50 -23.96 16.29 3.97
CA ILE A 50 -23.26 15.25 4.76
C ILE A 50 -24.21 14.39 5.61
N GLU A 51 -25.28 14.99 6.15
CA GLU A 51 -26.25 14.28 7.00
C GLU A 51 -27.24 13.45 6.18
N GLU A 52 -27.61 13.91 4.98
CA GLU A 52 -28.47 13.16 4.04
C GLU A 52 -27.71 11.98 3.43
N LEU A 53 -26.44 12.18 3.04
CA LEU A 53 -25.57 11.12 2.55
C LEU A 53 -25.32 10.05 3.62
N ARG A 54 -25.11 10.46 4.88
CA ARG A 54 -25.06 9.54 6.03
C ARG A 54 -26.38 8.76 6.16
N GLY A 55 -27.52 9.43 6.15
CA GLY A 55 -28.83 8.80 6.23
C GLY A 55 -29.07 7.75 5.14
N ASN A 56 -28.80 8.09 3.89
CA ASN A 56 -28.98 7.18 2.74
C ASN A 56 -28.01 5.99 2.75
N TYR A 57 -26.80 6.18 3.29
CA TYR A 57 -25.82 5.11 3.43
C TYR A 57 -26.24 4.05 4.48
N TYR A 58 -26.75 4.51 5.63
CA TYR A 58 -27.19 3.62 6.72
C TYR A 58 -28.62 3.07 6.53
N ALA A 59 -29.42 3.64 5.62
CA ALA A 59 -30.83 3.29 5.42
C ALA A 59 -31.10 2.17 4.39
N ILE A 60 -30.09 1.41 3.91
CA ILE A 60 -30.32 0.27 3.02
C ILE A 60 -30.99 -0.87 3.82
N PRO A 61 -32.31 -1.11 3.69
CA PRO A 61 -32.99 -2.07 4.55
C PRO A 61 -32.90 -3.47 3.95
N ASN A 62 -32.79 -4.49 4.82
CA ASN A 62 -32.91 -5.91 4.49
C ASN A 62 -31.86 -6.48 3.53
N VAL A 63 -30.61 -6.51 3.98
CA VAL A 63 -29.66 -7.49 3.48
C VAL A 63 -29.39 -8.49 4.58
N LYS A 64 -29.48 -9.79 4.27
CA LYS A 64 -29.03 -10.84 5.19
C LYS A 64 -27.53 -10.67 5.39
N GLU A 65 -27.15 -10.03 6.48
CA GLU A 65 -25.77 -9.88 6.91
C GLU A 65 -25.18 -11.27 7.17
N ALA A 66 -24.16 -11.63 6.41
CA ALA A 66 -23.29 -12.75 6.73
C ALA A 66 -21.96 -12.17 7.20
N GLU A 67 -21.62 -12.38 8.46
CA GLU A 67 -20.25 -12.24 8.94
C GLU A 67 -19.45 -13.46 8.47
N ILE A 68 -18.28 -13.22 7.88
CA ILE A 68 -17.27 -14.27 7.75
C ILE A 68 -16.07 -13.84 8.59
N VAL A 69 -15.86 -14.56 9.69
CA VAL A 69 -14.61 -14.57 10.46
C VAL A 69 -14.35 -16.01 10.93
N THR A 70 -13.41 -16.70 10.28
CA THR A 70 -12.57 -17.72 10.92
C THR A 70 -11.21 -17.74 10.24
N ILE A 71 -10.19 -17.25 10.95
CA ILE A 71 -8.95 -16.75 10.33
C ILE A 71 -7.88 -17.84 10.17
N ASP A 72 -8.04 -19.02 10.75
CA ASP A 72 -6.94 -19.99 10.78
C ASP A 72 -7.13 -21.20 9.85
N GLU A 73 -8.36 -21.62 9.52
CA GLU A 73 -8.62 -22.76 8.62
C GLU A 73 -8.95 -22.34 7.17
N GLU A 74 -9.45 -21.12 6.95
CA GLU A 74 -9.96 -20.68 5.63
C GLU A 74 -8.93 -19.96 4.76
N LEU A 75 -7.77 -19.54 5.31
CA LEU A 75 -6.68 -18.98 4.50
C LEU A 75 -6.18 -19.97 3.42
N ASN A 76 -6.30 -21.28 3.69
CA ASN A 76 -5.99 -22.34 2.73
C ASN A 76 -7.15 -22.63 1.75
N GLN A 77 -8.40 -22.28 2.08
CA GLN A 77 -9.57 -22.49 1.22
C GLN A 77 -9.83 -21.31 0.27
N MET A 78 -9.34 -20.12 0.60
CA MET A 78 -9.42 -18.93 -0.27
C MET A 78 -8.63 -19.07 -1.58
N ASP A 79 -7.67 -19.99 -1.67
CA ASP A 79 -6.90 -20.25 -2.89
C ASP A 79 -7.71 -20.94 -4.00
N GLU A 80 -8.85 -21.58 -3.69
CA GLU A 80 -9.59 -22.40 -4.65
C GLU A 80 -10.84 -21.76 -5.26
N ARG A 81 -11.33 -20.59 -4.79
CA ARG A 81 -12.67 -20.11 -5.19
C ARG A 81 -12.75 -18.59 -5.38
N LEU A 82 -12.87 -18.14 -6.64
CA LEU A 82 -12.95 -16.73 -7.03
C LEU A 82 -14.08 -16.48 -8.02
N GLU A 83 -14.94 -15.46 -7.80
CA GLU A 83 -15.28 -14.43 -8.80
C GLU A 83 -16.12 -13.23 -8.30
N LYS A 84 -15.68 -12.05 -8.80
CA LYS A 84 -16.21 -10.66 -8.72
C LYS A 84 -15.71 -9.70 -7.63
N LEU A 85 -14.39 -9.49 -7.67
CA LEU A 85 -13.60 -8.30 -7.29
C LEU A 85 -12.67 -8.00 -8.48
N GLU A 86 -12.14 -6.77 -8.65
CA GLU A 86 -11.15 -6.54 -9.72
C GLU A 86 -9.91 -7.39 -9.45
N ALA A 87 -9.71 -8.42 -10.29
CA ALA A 87 -8.62 -9.36 -10.18
C ALA A 87 -7.38 -8.78 -10.86
N VAL A 88 -6.40 -8.32 -10.07
CA VAL A 88 -5.08 -7.96 -10.60
C VAL A 88 -4.22 -9.21 -10.62
N ARG A 89 -4.00 -9.77 -11.82
CA ARG A 89 -3.07 -10.88 -12.02
C ARG A 89 -1.63 -10.34 -12.03
N LYS A 90 -0.83 -10.73 -11.04
CA LYS A 90 0.61 -10.43 -11.02
C LYS A 90 1.34 -11.49 -11.87
N GLU A 91 1.70 -11.15 -13.10
CA GLU A 91 2.53 -12.03 -13.93
C GLU A 91 3.98 -12.02 -13.40
N GLY A 92 4.53 -13.20 -13.09
CA GLY A 92 5.95 -13.35 -12.70
C GLY A 92 6.28 -14.20 -11.47
N ARG A 93 5.31 -14.80 -10.76
CA ARG A 93 5.56 -15.84 -9.72
C ARG A 93 5.12 -17.22 -10.22
N LEU A 94 5.83 -18.27 -9.77
CA LEU A 94 5.58 -19.70 -10.10
C LEU A 94 4.19 -20.23 -9.66
N ALA A 95 3.39 -19.42 -8.98
CA ALA A 95 1.95 -19.53 -8.91
C ALA A 95 1.39 -18.10 -8.93
N SER A 96 0.66 -17.73 -9.98
CA SER A 96 0.00 -16.42 -10.04
C SER A 96 -1.27 -16.47 -9.18
N GLU A 97 -1.13 -16.39 -7.87
CA GLU A 97 -2.27 -16.18 -6.96
C GLU A 97 -2.97 -14.88 -7.35
N THR A 98 -4.26 -14.99 -7.67
CA THR A 98 -5.11 -13.85 -7.98
C THR A 98 -5.31 -13.04 -6.70
N ARG A 99 -5.02 -11.73 -6.76
CA ARG A 99 -5.25 -10.83 -5.63
C ARG A 99 -6.59 -10.14 -5.79
N ILE A 100 -7.38 -10.20 -4.72
CA ILE A 100 -8.57 -9.40 -4.55
C ILE A 100 -8.15 -7.95 -4.21
N VAL A 101 -8.59 -6.99 -5.01
CA VAL A 101 -8.39 -5.56 -4.75
C VAL A 101 -9.75 -4.90 -4.55
N PHE A 102 -9.87 -4.11 -3.49
CA PHE A 102 -11.05 -3.30 -3.23
C PHE A 102 -10.87 -1.92 -3.86
N ASP A 103 -11.61 -1.64 -4.93
CA ASP A 103 -11.56 -0.34 -5.59
C ASP A 103 -12.41 0.69 -4.84
N ALA A 104 -11.82 1.30 -3.82
CA ALA A 104 -12.42 2.41 -3.08
C ALA A 104 -12.32 3.76 -3.82
N GLY A 105 -11.68 3.80 -5.01
CA GLY A 105 -11.61 4.96 -5.88
C GLY A 105 -12.72 5.00 -6.93
N SER A 106 -13.46 3.91 -7.10
CA SER A 106 -14.59 3.83 -8.03
C SER A 106 -15.71 4.80 -7.66
N HIS A 107 -16.23 5.52 -8.65
CA HIS A 107 -17.35 6.43 -8.50
C HIS A 107 -18.07 6.62 -9.84
N GLN A 108 -19.34 7.01 -9.79
CA GLN A 108 -20.05 7.46 -10.98
C GLN A 108 -19.66 8.89 -11.34
N ASN A 109 -19.94 9.30 -12.59
CA ASN A 109 -19.68 10.66 -13.02
C ASN A 109 -20.40 11.67 -12.11
N ASN A 110 -19.64 12.61 -11.54
CA ASN A 110 -20.07 13.64 -10.57
C ASN A 110 -20.39 13.14 -9.15
N ASP A 111 -20.17 11.86 -8.85
CA ASP A 111 -20.22 11.34 -7.49
C ASP A 111 -18.83 11.22 -6.90
N LEU A 112 -18.78 11.11 -5.57
CA LEU A 112 -17.55 10.92 -4.82
C LEU A 112 -17.30 9.44 -4.58
N SER A 113 -16.03 9.05 -4.66
CA SER A 113 -15.61 7.72 -4.24
C SER A 113 -15.53 7.64 -2.72
N LEU A 114 -15.38 6.41 -2.21
CA LEU A 114 -15.09 6.22 -0.79
C LEU A 114 -13.78 6.92 -0.41
N ASN A 115 -12.75 6.81 -1.26
CA ASN A 115 -11.45 7.44 -1.01
C ASN A 115 -11.51 8.97 -0.96
N ASP A 116 -12.44 9.61 -1.68
CA ASP A 116 -12.67 11.06 -1.61
C ASP A 116 -13.34 11.49 -0.31
N CYS A 117 -14.13 10.59 0.29
CA CYS A 117 -14.84 10.83 1.54
C CYS A 117 -13.99 10.53 2.78
N LEU A 118 -12.95 9.71 2.63
CA LEU A 118 -12.09 9.29 3.73
C LEU A 118 -10.93 10.25 3.96
N TRP A 119 -10.58 10.46 5.23
CA TRP A 119 -9.33 11.12 5.57
C TRP A 119 -8.17 10.12 5.42
N PRO A 120 -7.22 10.35 4.50
CA PRO A 120 -6.13 9.40 4.23
C PRO A 120 -5.10 9.29 5.36
N GLY A 121 -5.14 10.20 6.34
CA GLY A 121 -4.13 10.30 7.39
C GLY A 121 -2.85 10.99 6.92
N LYS A 122 -1.89 11.11 7.83
CA LYS A 122 -0.55 11.64 7.51
C LYS A 122 0.26 10.54 6.82
N ASN A 123 1.07 10.89 5.82
CA ASN A 123 2.08 9.94 5.34
C ASN A 123 3.13 9.71 6.45
N LEU A 124 3.13 8.49 6.97
CA LEU A 124 4.05 8.04 8.01
C LEU A 124 5.20 7.20 7.45
N ASN A 125 5.12 6.79 6.17
CA ASN A 125 6.19 6.05 5.54
C ASN A 125 7.42 6.96 5.38
N PRO A 126 8.63 6.41 5.56
CA PRO A 126 9.87 7.10 5.25
C PRO A 126 9.95 7.40 3.74
N ASN A 127 10.86 8.29 3.38
CA ASN A 127 11.14 8.57 1.98
C ASN A 127 11.73 7.30 1.32
N LEU A 128 11.20 6.95 0.15
CA LEU A 128 11.61 5.78 -0.60
C LEU A 128 13.09 5.83 -1.03
N LEU A 129 13.57 7.03 -1.40
CA LEU A 129 14.96 7.26 -1.77
C LEU A 129 15.89 7.05 -0.58
N ASP A 130 15.52 7.59 0.59
CA ASP A 130 16.32 7.45 1.82
C ASP A 130 16.48 5.96 2.17
N LEU A 131 15.40 5.18 2.10
CA LEU A 131 15.46 3.73 2.32
C LEU A 131 16.36 2.99 1.33
N LEU A 132 16.31 3.37 0.05
CA LEU A 132 17.17 2.75 -0.96
C LEU A 132 18.65 3.13 -0.73
N ILE A 133 18.93 4.36 -0.33
CA ILE A 133 20.29 4.80 0.02
C ILE A 133 20.76 4.05 1.27
N ASP A 134 19.96 3.99 2.33
CA ASP A 134 20.29 3.29 3.58
C ASP A 134 20.56 1.80 3.32
N LEU A 135 19.74 1.17 2.48
CA LEU A 135 19.99 -0.21 2.04
C LEU A 135 21.37 -0.36 1.38
N ARG A 136 21.79 0.61 0.57
CA ARG A 136 23.10 0.60 -0.12
C ARG A 136 24.28 0.97 0.76
N LEU A 137 24.07 1.78 1.80
CA LEU A 137 25.12 2.18 2.74
C LEU A 137 25.48 1.04 3.70
N ASN A 138 24.56 0.11 3.93
CA ASN A 138 24.82 -1.08 4.72
C ASN A 138 25.62 -2.11 3.92
N LYS A 139 26.69 -2.62 4.51
CA LYS A 139 27.49 -3.69 3.91
C LYS A 139 26.70 -5.00 3.83
N THR A 140 25.92 -5.28 4.87
CA THR A 140 25.04 -6.45 4.94
C THR A 140 23.60 -5.96 4.97
N ALA A 141 22.93 -6.03 3.83
CA ALA A 141 21.55 -5.61 3.64
C ALA A 141 20.56 -6.64 4.21
N VAL A 142 19.45 -6.17 4.77
CA VAL A 142 18.39 -6.98 5.35
C VAL A 142 17.04 -6.49 4.82
N CYS A 143 16.31 -7.35 4.13
CA CYS A 143 14.93 -7.09 3.72
C CYS A 143 13.99 -8.19 4.20
N SER A 144 12.75 -7.82 4.54
CA SER A 144 11.70 -8.77 4.93
C SER A 144 10.32 -8.17 4.63
N ASP A 145 9.32 -9.03 4.36
CA ASP A 145 7.93 -8.64 4.18
C ASP A 145 7.15 -8.94 5.48
N THR A 146 6.19 -8.10 5.85
CA THR A 146 5.24 -8.40 6.94
C THR A 146 4.11 -9.29 6.43
N LYS A 147 3.85 -10.42 7.09
CA LYS A 147 2.81 -11.37 6.68
C LYS A 147 1.41 -10.75 6.81
N GLN A 148 0.79 -10.46 5.66
CA GLN A 148 -0.60 -9.98 5.58
C GLN A 148 -0.85 -8.74 6.45
N ALA A 149 0.08 -7.78 6.41
CA ALA A 149 0.18 -6.68 7.37
C ALA A 149 -1.15 -5.94 7.65
N PHE A 150 -1.88 -5.54 6.59
CA PHE A 150 -3.18 -4.86 6.74
C PHE A 150 -4.23 -5.75 7.40
N LEU A 151 -4.23 -7.04 7.06
CA LEU A 151 -5.16 -7.99 7.65
C LEU A 151 -4.85 -8.24 9.12
N GLN A 152 -3.70 -7.86 9.68
CA GLN A 152 -3.46 -7.95 11.12
C GLN A 152 -4.21 -6.88 11.94
N ILE A 153 -4.88 -5.94 11.27
CA ILE A 153 -5.53 -4.79 11.91
C ILE A 153 -7.05 -4.91 11.76
N CYS A 154 -7.76 -5.03 12.88
CA CYS A 154 -9.21 -5.01 12.91
C CYS A 154 -9.75 -3.59 12.69
N LEU A 155 -10.84 -3.46 11.94
CA LEU A 155 -11.60 -2.23 11.85
C LEU A 155 -12.54 -2.12 13.07
N ALA A 156 -12.69 -0.90 13.57
CA ALA A 156 -13.71 -0.60 14.58
C ALA A 156 -15.11 -0.89 14.01
N GLU A 157 -16.02 -1.38 14.86
CA GLU A 157 -17.35 -1.84 14.43
C GLU A 157 -18.12 -0.75 13.67
N GLU A 158 -18.05 0.48 14.16
CA GLU A 158 -18.66 1.68 13.55
C GLU A 158 -18.13 2.04 12.15
N HIS A 159 -16.99 1.49 11.73
CA HIS A 159 -16.36 1.75 10.44
C HIS A 159 -16.50 0.58 9.45
N LYS A 160 -16.87 -0.62 9.89
CA LYS A 160 -16.96 -1.80 9.01
C LYS A 160 -17.97 -1.63 7.88
N ASP A 161 -19.04 -0.88 8.12
CA ASP A 161 -20.06 -0.64 7.11
C ASP A 161 -19.54 0.21 5.95
N ALA A 162 -18.51 1.04 6.15
CA ALA A 162 -17.89 1.86 5.10
C ALA A 162 -17.23 1.02 3.99
N VAL A 163 -16.86 -0.23 4.30
CA VAL A 163 -16.08 -1.13 3.44
C VAL A 163 -16.90 -2.35 3.01
N ARG A 164 -18.15 -2.11 2.61
CA ARG A 164 -19.04 -3.11 2.02
C ARG A 164 -18.68 -3.39 0.56
N PHE A 165 -18.87 -4.63 0.13
CA PHE A 165 -18.73 -5.03 -1.27
C PHE A 165 -19.80 -6.04 -1.67
N LEU A 166 -20.07 -6.10 -2.97
CA LEU A 166 -21.00 -7.06 -3.57
C LEU A 166 -20.24 -8.27 -4.11
N TRP A 167 -20.80 -9.46 -3.94
CA TRP A 167 -20.21 -10.69 -4.46
C TRP A 167 -21.28 -11.67 -4.94
N SER A 168 -20.93 -12.52 -5.89
CA SER A 168 -21.80 -13.58 -6.41
C SER A 168 -20.99 -14.83 -6.69
N ASN A 169 -21.50 -15.98 -6.26
CA ASN A 169 -20.93 -17.28 -6.62
C ASN A 169 -21.49 -17.80 -7.97
N GLU A 170 -22.40 -17.05 -8.60
CA GLU A 170 -22.94 -17.36 -9.91
C GLU A 170 -22.21 -16.57 -11.00
N GLU A 171 -21.80 -17.27 -12.07
CA GLU A 171 -21.23 -16.63 -13.26
C GLU A 171 -22.23 -15.65 -13.87
N PRO A 172 -21.78 -14.45 -14.28
CA PRO A 172 -22.65 -13.50 -14.96
C PRO A 172 -23.13 -14.08 -16.30
N CYS A 173 -24.44 -14.17 -16.52
CA CYS A 173 -24.99 -14.54 -17.81
C CYS A 173 -26.01 -13.51 -18.30
N VAL A 174 -26.12 -13.36 -19.62
CA VAL A 174 -26.97 -12.34 -20.26
C VAL A 174 -28.45 -12.54 -19.94
N HIS A 175 -28.85 -13.79 -19.66
CA HIS A 175 -30.25 -14.18 -19.51
C HIS A 175 -30.70 -14.36 -18.05
N LYS A 176 -29.79 -14.30 -17.07
CA LYS A 176 -30.15 -14.43 -15.65
C LYS A 176 -29.26 -13.51 -14.81
N LYS A 177 -29.92 -12.66 -14.02
CA LYS A 177 -29.22 -11.83 -13.04
C LYS A 177 -28.63 -12.73 -11.95
N PRO A 178 -27.31 -12.62 -11.66
CA PRO A 178 -26.69 -13.41 -10.62
C PRO A 178 -27.24 -13.00 -9.24
N LYS A 179 -27.31 -13.96 -8.33
CA LYS A 179 -27.66 -13.68 -6.94
C LYS A 179 -26.52 -12.96 -6.25
N LEU A 180 -26.75 -11.68 -5.92
CA LEU A 180 -25.78 -10.85 -5.23
C LEU A 180 -25.90 -11.01 -3.71
N HIS A 181 -24.74 -11.04 -3.06
CA HIS A 181 -24.55 -11.03 -1.62
C HIS A 181 -23.77 -9.76 -1.25
N VAL A 182 -24.12 -9.13 -0.13
CA VAL A 182 -23.33 -8.02 0.43
C VAL A 182 -22.46 -8.58 1.53
N TYR A 183 -21.18 -8.28 1.46
CA TYR A 183 -20.19 -8.56 2.50
C TYR A 183 -19.59 -7.25 2.99
N ARG A 184 -18.92 -7.28 4.14
CA ARG A 184 -18.16 -6.14 4.68
C ARG A 184 -16.81 -6.62 5.20
N PHE A 185 -15.77 -5.82 5.02
CA PHE A 185 -14.47 -6.12 5.61
C PHE A 185 -14.47 -5.85 7.13
N SER A 186 -13.92 -6.77 7.90
CA SER A 186 -13.70 -6.61 9.35
C SER A 186 -12.28 -6.15 9.70
N ARG A 187 -11.40 -6.09 8.71
CA ARG A 187 -9.98 -5.77 8.84
C ARG A 187 -9.59 -4.73 7.80
N VAL A 188 -8.50 -4.01 8.04
CA VAL A 188 -7.98 -3.02 7.10
C VAL A 188 -7.62 -3.76 5.80
N ASN A 189 -8.05 -3.21 4.66
CA ASN A 189 -7.88 -3.80 3.34
C ASN A 189 -7.06 -2.91 2.41
N PHE A 190 -6.55 -3.51 1.33
CA PHE A 190 -5.84 -2.79 0.28
C PHE A 190 -6.82 -1.99 -0.59
N GLY A 191 -6.39 -0.82 -1.05
CA GLY A 191 -7.15 0.04 -1.97
C GLY A 191 -7.89 1.20 -1.31
N VAL A 192 -7.98 1.20 0.02
CA VAL A 192 -8.53 2.32 0.81
C VAL A 192 -7.44 3.33 1.15
N SER A 193 -7.72 4.62 0.96
CA SER A 193 -6.76 5.72 1.09
C SER A 193 -6.17 5.88 2.50
N SER A 194 -6.93 5.52 3.54
CA SER A 194 -6.49 5.57 4.94
C SER A 194 -5.69 4.35 5.38
N SER A 195 -5.71 3.24 4.63
CA SER A 195 -5.05 1.99 5.03
C SER A 195 -3.55 2.14 5.29
N PRO A 196 -2.76 2.82 4.43
CA PRO A 196 -1.32 2.98 4.68
C PRO A 196 -1.01 3.69 5.99
N PHE A 197 -1.78 4.73 6.33
CA PHE A 197 -1.65 5.43 7.61
C PHE A 197 -1.98 4.51 8.78
N LEU A 198 -3.09 3.77 8.71
CA LEU A 198 -3.51 2.85 9.77
C LEU A 198 -2.45 1.77 10.03
N LEU A 199 -1.86 1.22 8.96
CA LEU A 199 -0.79 0.23 9.07
C LEU A 199 0.44 0.82 9.75
N ALA A 200 0.98 1.92 9.21
CA ALA A 200 2.19 2.54 9.75
C ALA A 200 1.99 3.02 11.20
N ALA A 201 0.85 3.64 11.52
CA ALA A 201 0.53 4.08 12.88
C ALA A 201 0.43 2.89 13.85
N THR A 202 -0.15 1.77 13.41
CA THR A 202 -0.26 0.57 14.24
C THR A 202 1.09 -0.07 14.50
N ILE A 203 1.94 -0.22 13.47
CA ILE A 203 3.31 -0.73 13.63
C ILE A 203 4.06 0.13 14.64
N ARG A 204 4.10 1.45 14.44
CA ARG A 204 4.76 2.41 15.35
C ARG A 204 4.27 2.29 16.79
N HIS A 205 2.95 2.26 16.97
CA HIS A 205 2.36 2.13 18.31
C HIS A 205 2.74 0.79 18.98
N ARG A 206 2.82 -0.30 18.21
CA ARG A 206 3.17 -1.61 18.74
C ARG A 206 4.65 -1.72 19.11
N ILE A 207 5.55 -1.23 18.26
CA ILE A 207 6.99 -1.31 18.53
C ILE A 207 7.44 -0.41 19.68
N GLU A 208 6.77 0.74 19.91
CA GLU A 208 7.12 1.69 20.99
C GLU A 208 7.10 1.03 22.38
N LYS A 209 6.27 -0.01 22.58
CA LYS A 209 6.21 -0.77 23.84
C LYS A 209 7.53 -1.45 24.20
N TYR A 210 8.37 -1.75 23.20
CA TYR A 210 9.63 -2.46 23.36
C TYR A 210 10.84 -1.52 23.43
N LYS A 211 10.62 -0.20 23.45
CA LYS A 211 11.69 0.80 23.40
C LYS A 211 12.63 0.75 24.61
N ASN A 212 12.13 0.29 25.76
CA ASN A 212 12.97 0.14 26.96
C ASN A 212 13.92 -1.06 26.84
N ASP A 213 13.49 -2.13 26.19
CA ASP A 213 14.24 -3.38 26.06
C ASP A 213 15.15 -3.36 24.82
N TYR A 214 14.70 -2.72 23.74
CA TYR A 214 15.36 -2.66 22.44
C TYR A 214 15.35 -1.23 21.86
N PRO A 215 15.96 -0.24 22.54
CA PRO A 215 15.87 1.17 22.13
C PRO A 215 16.35 1.41 20.69
N ASP A 216 17.49 0.83 20.33
CA ASP A 216 18.10 1.03 19.01
C ASP A 216 17.31 0.34 17.90
N THR A 217 16.83 -0.89 18.13
CA THR A 217 16.02 -1.61 17.15
C THR A 217 14.67 -0.92 16.93
N VAL A 218 14.01 -0.42 17.97
CA VAL A 218 12.73 0.29 17.83
C VAL A 218 12.91 1.59 17.04
N LEU A 219 13.96 2.36 17.35
CA LEU A 219 14.29 3.58 16.60
C LEU A 219 14.58 3.32 15.12
N LEU A 220 15.22 2.19 14.83
CA LEU A 220 15.52 1.76 13.47
C LEU A 220 14.25 1.29 12.75
N LEU A 221 13.44 0.42 13.36
CA LEU A 221 12.20 -0.07 12.78
C LEU A 221 11.24 1.07 12.43
N ASP A 222 11.17 2.12 13.27
CA ASP A 222 10.36 3.31 13.01
C ASP A 222 10.66 4.02 11.67
N LYS A 223 11.89 3.85 11.17
CA LYS A 223 12.42 4.47 9.96
C LYS A 223 12.57 3.52 8.78
N CYS A 224 12.60 2.21 9.03
CA CYS A 224 12.93 1.19 8.03
C CYS A 224 11.71 0.50 7.40
N PHE A 225 10.49 0.74 7.91
CA PHE A 225 9.27 0.19 7.32
C PHE A 225 8.73 1.09 6.21
N TYR A 226 8.60 0.53 5.01
CA TYR A 226 7.80 1.09 3.92
C TYR A 226 6.54 0.23 3.73
N VAL A 227 5.40 0.72 4.21
CA VAL A 227 4.15 -0.06 4.22
C VAL A 227 4.35 -1.41 4.94
N ASP A 228 4.38 -2.52 4.22
CA ASP A 228 4.59 -3.87 4.74
C ASP A 228 6.03 -4.39 4.61
N ASP A 229 6.91 -3.67 3.91
CA ASP A 229 8.29 -4.06 3.69
C ASP A 229 9.22 -3.44 4.75
N LEU A 230 10.05 -4.27 5.38
CA LEU A 230 11.19 -3.86 6.20
C LEU A 230 12.44 -3.80 5.33
N ILE A 231 13.08 -2.63 5.26
CA ILE A 231 14.33 -2.42 4.53
C ILE A 231 15.38 -1.81 5.47
N SER A 232 16.46 -2.56 5.72
CA SER A 232 17.53 -2.14 6.62
C SER A 232 18.85 -2.85 6.29
N GLY A 233 19.79 -2.86 7.22
CA GLY A 233 21.03 -3.60 7.16
C GLY A 233 21.94 -3.29 8.35
N GLY A 234 23.17 -3.79 8.28
CA GLY A 234 24.24 -3.49 9.22
C GLY A 234 25.58 -3.30 8.51
N LYS A 235 26.57 -2.78 9.25
CA LYS A 235 27.95 -2.60 8.80
C LYS A 235 28.68 -3.93 8.60
N ASP A 236 28.19 -4.99 9.22
CA ASP A 236 28.73 -6.34 9.17
C ASP A 236 27.65 -7.40 9.47
N PHE A 237 28.05 -8.66 9.38
CA PHE A 237 27.21 -9.82 9.64
C PHE A 237 26.60 -9.82 11.04
N GLU A 238 27.36 -9.45 12.06
CA GLU A 238 26.92 -9.54 13.46
C GLU A 238 25.83 -8.50 13.77
N GLU A 239 26.02 -7.27 13.31
CA GLU A 239 25.03 -6.20 13.48
C GLU A 239 23.74 -6.52 12.72
N ALA A 240 23.84 -7.02 11.48
CA ALA A 240 22.67 -7.43 10.70
C ALA A 240 21.94 -8.63 11.33
N LEU A 241 22.67 -9.60 11.90
CA LEU A 241 22.08 -10.74 12.60
C LEU A 241 21.33 -10.29 13.85
N GLN A 242 21.97 -9.50 14.72
CA GLN A 242 21.33 -8.98 15.94
C GLN A 242 20.08 -8.14 15.63
N LEU A 243 20.17 -7.29 14.61
CA LEU A 243 19.04 -6.48 14.15
C LEU A 243 17.88 -7.36 13.68
N SER A 244 18.16 -8.35 12.83
CA SER A 244 17.12 -9.24 12.30
C SER A 244 16.46 -10.10 13.37
N GLN A 245 17.21 -10.62 14.35
CA GLN A 245 16.68 -11.35 15.49
C GLN A 245 15.79 -10.47 16.38
N SER A 246 16.27 -9.27 16.71
CA SER A 246 15.51 -8.32 17.54
C SER A 246 14.24 -7.87 16.82
N ALA A 247 14.33 -7.55 15.53
CA ALA A 247 13.18 -7.17 14.71
C ALA A 247 12.16 -8.30 14.61
N LYS A 248 12.60 -9.54 14.36
CA LYS A 248 11.72 -10.71 14.33
C LYS A 248 10.97 -10.87 15.65
N ASN A 249 11.69 -10.83 16.79
CA ASN A 249 11.09 -11.01 18.10
C ASN A 249 10.06 -9.92 18.46
N ILE A 250 10.42 -8.65 18.21
CA ILE A 250 9.52 -7.50 18.45
C ILE A 250 8.24 -7.65 17.61
N MET A 251 8.40 -7.94 16.33
CA MET A 251 7.29 -7.98 15.38
C MET A 251 6.39 -9.22 15.59
N GLU A 252 6.97 -10.37 15.92
CA GLU A 252 6.22 -11.58 16.30
C GLU A 252 5.40 -11.35 17.58
N THR A 253 6.01 -10.76 18.62
CA THR A 253 5.29 -10.42 19.86
C THR A 253 4.24 -9.32 19.62
N ALA A 254 4.44 -8.47 18.61
CA ALA A 254 3.46 -7.50 18.15
C ALA A 254 2.32 -8.10 17.29
N GLY A 255 2.38 -9.39 16.94
CA GLY A 255 1.39 -10.07 16.08
C GLY A 255 1.50 -9.68 14.61
N MET A 256 2.70 -9.29 14.16
CA MET A 256 3.00 -8.83 12.81
C MET A 256 4.22 -9.55 12.24
N ASP A 257 4.11 -10.87 12.08
CA ASP A 257 5.23 -11.73 11.71
C ASP A 257 5.97 -11.28 10.45
N LEU A 258 7.29 -11.14 10.58
CA LEU A 258 8.20 -10.86 9.48
C LEU A 258 8.59 -12.14 8.76
N ARG A 259 8.51 -12.11 7.43
CA ARG A 259 8.77 -13.26 6.56
C ARG A 259 9.59 -12.89 5.34
N LYS A 260 9.93 -13.89 4.52
CA LYS A 260 10.68 -13.72 3.27
C LYS A 260 11.99 -12.96 3.46
N TRP A 261 12.70 -13.30 4.53
CA TRP A 261 13.98 -12.69 4.86
C TRP A 261 14.98 -12.90 3.74
N ILE A 262 15.64 -11.82 3.33
CA ILE A 262 16.62 -11.84 2.24
C ILE A 262 17.75 -10.85 2.50
N SER A 263 18.97 -11.25 2.13
CA SER A 263 20.20 -10.49 2.30
C SER A 263 21.14 -10.69 1.10
N ASN A 264 22.10 -9.78 0.95
CA ASN A 264 23.27 -9.95 0.09
C ASN A 264 24.33 -10.88 0.70
N ASP A 265 24.32 -11.12 2.01
CA ASP A 265 25.29 -11.97 2.69
C ASP A 265 24.81 -13.42 2.77
N ALA A 266 25.54 -14.32 2.09
CA ALA A 266 25.24 -15.74 2.07
C ALA A 266 25.36 -16.42 3.45
N ASN A 267 26.28 -15.96 4.30
CA ASN A 267 26.43 -16.51 5.65
C ASN A 267 25.22 -16.15 6.50
N LEU A 268 24.70 -14.93 6.35
CA LEU A 268 23.49 -14.48 7.06
C LEU A 268 22.27 -15.30 6.62
N MET A 269 22.13 -15.52 5.31
CA MET A 269 21.09 -16.39 4.76
C MET A 269 21.17 -17.83 5.30
N GLU A 270 22.36 -18.38 5.48
CA GLU A 270 22.55 -19.71 6.07
C GLU A 270 22.21 -19.71 7.57
N GLN A 271 22.64 -18.69 8.30
CA GLN A 271 22.34 -18.55 9.73
C GLN A 271 20.83 -18.44 9.98
N TRP A 272 20.12 -17.63 9.21
CA TRP A 272 18.66 -17.53 9.26
C TRP A 272 17.95 -18.86 8.98
N LYS A 273 18.47 -19.68 8.06
CA LYS A 273 17.94 -21.05 7.85
C LYS A 273 18.13 -21.92 9.09
N LYS A 274 19.29 -21.86 9.76
CA LYS A 274 19.55 -22.58 11.02
C LYS A 274 18.61 -22.12 12.13
N GLU A 275 18.35 -20.82 12.20
CA GLU A 275 17.43 -20.19 13.17
C GLU A 275 15.94 -20.25 12.76
N LYS A 276 15.61 -21.00 11.70
CA LYS A 276 14.25 -21.22 11.21
C LYS A 276 13.50 -19.92 10.87
N PHE A 277 14.19 -18.94 10.32
CA PHE A 277 13.54 -17.79 9.69
C PHE A 277 12.87 -18.25 8.39
N ASP A 278 11.74 -17.62 8.04
CA ASP A 278 11.14 -17.80 6.71
C ASP A 278 11.95 -17.01 5.68
N VAL A 279 13.01 -17.63 5.14
CA VAL A 279 13.89 -17.00 4.15
C VAL A 279 13.27 -17.04 2.76
N TYR A 280 13.44 -15.95 1.99
CA TYR A 280 13.01 -15.93 0.61
C TYR A 280 13.86 -16.92 -0.21
N PRO A 281 13.25 -17.83 -1.00
CA PRO A 281 14.02 -18.74 -1.84
C PRO A 281 14.69 -17.93 -2.95
N VAL A 282 16.01 -17.74 -2.81
CA VAL A 282 16.82 -16.95 -3.74
C VAL A 282 16.98 -17.64 -5.11
N ASP A 283 16.58 -18.91 -5.23
CA ASP A 283 16.64 -19.67 -6.47
C ASP A 283 15.26 -20.03 -7.03
N LYS A 284 15.09 -19.81 -8.34
CA LYS A 284 14.06 -20.35 -9.26
C LYS A 284 12.95 -19.45 -9.80
N THR A 285 13.03 -18.11 -9.74
CA THR A 285 12.24 -17.32 -10.72
C THR A 285 13.06 -17.07 -11.97
N VAL A 286 12.86 -17.93 -12.98
CA VAL A 286 13.50 -17.86 -14.31
C VAL A 286 13.35 -16.46 -14.95
N SER A 287 12.33 -15.70 -14.56
CA SER A 287 12.04 -14.34 -15.05
C SER A 287 13.04 -13.26 -14.58
N LEU A 288 13.54 -13.32 -13.34
CA LEU A 288 14.43 -12.28 -12.78
C LEU A 288 15.92 -12.63 -12.90
N GLY A 289 16.24 -13.92 -13.06
CA GLY A 289 17.60 -14.45 -13.06
C GLY A 289 18.05 -14.94 -11.67
N VAL A 290 19.15 -15.68 -11.62
CA VAL A 290 19.74 -16.20 -10.38
C VAL A 290 20.05 -15.05 -9.41
N ASN A 291 19.84 -15.26 -8.11
CA ASN A 291 20.12 -14.29 -7.05
C ASN A 291 19.44 -12.92 -7.24
N THR A 292 18.22 -12.89 -7.78
CA THR A 292 17.50 -11.64 -8.06
C THR A 292 16.16 -11.61 -7.36
N THR A 293 15.90 -10.52 -6.63
CA THR A 293 14.60 -10.26 -5.99
C THR A 293 14.09 -8.87 -6.34
N LYS A 294 12.86 -8.55 -5.94
CA LYS A 294 12.32 -7.18 -6.00
C LYS A 294 12.41 -6.55 -4.62
N VAL A 295 12.96 -5.34 -4.53
CA VAL A 295 12.94 -4.49 -3.33
C VAL A 295 12.39 -3.14 -3.75
N LEU A 296 11.31 -2.70 -3.09
CA LEU A 296 10.70 -1.40 -3.34
C LEU A 296 10.44 -1.13 -4.84
N GLY A 297 10.06 -2.15 -5.61
CA GLY A 297 9.80 -2.06 -7.06
C GLY A 297 11.03 -2.25 -7.99
N LEU A 298 12.24 -2.08 -7.48
CA LEU A 298 13.50 -2.31 -8.22
C LEU A 298 13.93 -3.77 -8.17
N SER A 299 14.66 -4.24 -9.18
CA SER A 299 15.28 -5.57 -9.15
C SER A 299 16.61 -5.48 -8.41
N TRP A 300 16.77 -6.21 -7.31
CA TRP A 300 18.01 -6.29 -6.56
C TRP A 300 18.72 -7.60 -6.86
N LYS A 301 19.95 -7.50 -7.36
CA LYS A 301 20.89 -8.61 -7.51
C LYS A 301 21.61 -8.77 -6.19
N THR A 302 21.26 -9.77 -5.41
CA THR A 302 21.69 -9.87 -4.01
C THR A 302 23.16 -10.22 -3.88
N HIS A 303 23.68 -11.13 -4.71
CA HIS A 303 25.07 -11.58 -4.61
C HIS A 303 26.09 -10.50 -5.04
N GLU A 304 25.87 -9.89 -6.20
CA GLU A 304 26.69 -8.77 -6.69
C GLU A 304 26.34 -7.43 -6.05
N ASP A 305 25.24 -7.43 -5.30
CA ASP A 305 24.75 -6.33 -4.50
C ASP A 305 24.57 -5.01 -5.29
N TYR A 306 23.72 -5.04 -6.31
CA TYR A 306 23.33 -3.83 -7.05
C TYR A 306 21.84 -3.82 -7.41
N LEU A 307 21.29 -2.61 -7.51
CA LEU A 307 19.92 -2.36 -7.95
C LEU A 307 19.89 -2.20 -9.47
N LYS A 308 18.87 -2.78 -10.09
CA LYS A 308 18.63 -2.77 -11.52
C LYS A 308 17.18 -2.40 -11.80
N MET A 309 16.98 -1.46 -12.71
CA MET A 309 15.69 -1.26 -13.36
C MET A 309 15.53 -2.29 -14.48
N ASP A 310 14.54 -3.17 -14.34
CA ASP A 310 14.30 -4.22 -15.31
C ASP A 310 13.29 -3.76 -16.36
N THR A 311 13.80 -3.38 -17.53
CA THR A 311 13.00 -2.88 -18.66
C THR A 311 12.57 -3.99 -19.62
N ARG A 312 12.96 -5.26 -19.40
CA ARG A 312 12.64 -6.37 -20.31
C ARG A 312 11.13 -6.54 -20.50
N SER A 313 10.39 -6.55 -19.39
CA SER A 313 8.91 -6.63 -19.43
C SER A 313 8.27 -5.45 -20.17
N LEU A 314 8.85 -4.25 -20.06
CA LEU A 314 8.36 -3.09 -20.82
C LEU A 314 8.61 -3.28 -22.31
N LEU A 315 9.83 -3.68 -22.70
CA LEU A 315 10.20 -3.87 -24.11
C LEU A 315 9.34 -4.97 -24.75
N GLU A 316 9.14 -6.10 -24.06
CA GLU A 316 8.25 -7.17 -24.51
C GLU A 316 6.80 -6.68 -24.64
N PHE A 317 6.30 -5.93 -23.65
CA PHE A 317 4.93 -5.41 -23.66
C PHE A 317 4.69 -4.40 -24.79
N VAL A 318 5.61 -3.45 -24.98
CA VAL A 318 5.51 -2.43 -26.03
C VAL A 318 5.61 -3.05 -27.42
N SER A 319 6.33 -4.17 -27.58
CA SER A 319 6.43 -4.93 -28.83
C SER A 319 5.10 -5.53 -29.30
N ILE A 320 4.07 -5.60 -28.43
CA ILE A 320 2.72 -6.06 -28.79
C ILE A 320 1.97 -5.04 -29.67
N ASP A 321 2.46 -3.79 -29.73
CA ASP A 321 2.01 -2.71 -30.63
C ASP A 321 0.48 -2.48 -30.66
N LYS A 322 -0.10 -2.16 -29.48
CA LYS A 322 -1.53 -1.86 -29.35
C LYS A 322 -1.78 -0.37 -29.08
N ASN A 323 -2.55 0.27 -29.94
CA ASN A 323 -2.87 1.69 -29.81
C ASN A 323 -4.15 1.94 -28.98
N THR A 324 -4.13 1.58 -27.69
CA THR A 324 -5.23 1.91 -26.77
C THR A 324 -4.73 2.72 -25.58
N LYS A 325 -5.57 3.61 -25.04
CA LYS A 325 -5.26 4.38 -23.81
C LYS A 325 -4.83 3.46 -22.66
N ARG A 326 -5.53 2.33 -22.48
CA ARG A 326 -5.20 1.32 -21.47
C ARG A 326 -3.80 0.73 -21.69
N PHE A 327 -3.44 0.42 -22.93
CA PHE A 327 -2.11 -0.11 -23.26
C PHE A 327 -1.01 0.91 -22.96
N ILE A 328 -1.19 2.18 -23.36
CA ILE A 328 -0.20 3.24 -23.06
C ILE A 328 -0.03 3.42 -21.55
N LEU A 329 -1.13 3.51 -20.79
CA LEU A 329 -1.05 3.63 -19.33
C LEU A 329 -0.38 2.41 -18.67
N GLN A 330 -0.63 1.21 -19.19
CA GLN A 330 0.03 -0.01 -18.75
C GLN A 330 1.52 -0.05 -19.10
N ALA A 331 1.94 0.55 -20.21
CA ALA A 331 3.35 0.68 -20.57
C ALA A 331 4.06 1.69 -19.66
N VAL A 332 3.47 2.88 -19.47
CA VAL A 332 4.01 3.91 -18.57
C VAL A 332 4.09 3.38 -17.14
N GLY A 333 3.05 2.71 -16.64
CA GLY A 333 3.04 2.13 -15.30
C GLY A 333 4.05 0.99 -15.07
N ARG A 334 4.65 0.43 -16.13
CA ARG A 334 5.78 -0.52 -16.02
C ARG A 334 7.11 0.17 -15.80
N ILE A 335 7.22 1.47 -16.11
CA ILE A 335 8.41 2.28 -15.79
C ILE A 335 8.29 2.69 -14.33
N PHE A 336 8.98 1.96 -13.46
CA PHE A 336 9.09 2.32 -12.06
C PHE A 336 10.47 2.93 -11.80
N ASP A 337 10.50 4.26 -11.72
CA ASP A 337 11.72 5.07 -11.50
C ASP A 337 11.62 5.81 -10.15
N PRO A 338 11.82 5.12 -9.02
CA PRO A 338 11.69 5.72 -7.69
C PRO A 338 12.79 6.74 -7.39
N LEU A 339 13.87 6.73 -8.18
CA LEU A 339 15.04 7.60 -8.03
C LEU A 339 14.94 8.84 -8.93
N ILE A 340 13.92 8.91 -9.80
CA ILE A 340 13.73 9.98 -10.79
C ILE A 340 15.03 10.19 -11.62
N LEU A 341 15.74 9.11 -11.91
CA LEU A 341 17.03 9.18 -12.63
C LEU A 341 16.84 9.32 -14.14
N PHE A 342 15.72 8.82 -14.66
CA PHE A 342 15.44 8.71 -16.09
C PHE A 342 14.16 9.42 -16.48
N THR A 343 13.20 9.49 -15.57
CA THR A 343 11.98 10.26 -15.72
C THR A 343 12.22 11.73 -15.37
N HIS A 344 12.87 12.46 -16.28
CA HIS A 344 12.58 13.90 -16.40
C HIS A 344 11.17 14.07 -16.99
N LEU A 345 10.14 13.69 -16.22
CA LEU A 345 8.86 14.36 -16.37
C LEU A 345 9.05 15.68 -15.64
N SER A 346 9.09 16.78 -16.39
CA SER A 346 9.26 18.10 -15.81
C SER A 346 8.27 18.30 -14.65
N PRO A 347 8.69 18.91 -13.54
CA PRO A 347 7.74 19.61 -12.70
C PRO A 347 7.29 20.84 -13.51
N SER A 348 6.14 20.76 -14.16
CA SER A 348 5.23 21.90 -14.21
C SER A 348 4.38 21.73 -12.96
N GLU A 349 4.88 22.26 -11.83
CA GLU A 349 4.40 23.50 -11.19
C GLU A 349 3.12 23.31 -10.39
#